data_AF-A0A968JHV6-F1
#
_entry.id   AF-A0A968JHV6-F1
#
_cell.length_a   1.000
_cell.length_b   1.000
_cell.length_c   1.000
_cell.angle_alpha   90.00
_cell.angle_beta   90.00
_cell.angle_gamma   90.00
#
_symmetry.space_group_name_H-M   'P 1'
#
loop_
_entity.id
_entity.type
_entity.pdbx_description
1 polymer ?
#
loop_
_entity_poly.entity_id
_entity_poly.type
_entity_poly.pdbx_seq_one_letter_code
_entity_poly.pdbx_strand_id
1 'polypeptide(L)'
;MDTILDERKAIIKAILQEARYFPNSYCPHLFDIITSDEQEQHFILTRLGWENGVHEYSVLFHIELKLDGTIWVHENKTDVPIEQYLMEKGIPYEAIKAAMF
;
A
#
# COMPACT_ATOMS: atom_id res chain seq x y z
N MET A 1 19.55 -11.40 -9.09
CA MET A 1 18.90 -10.23 -8.48
C MET A 1 17.95 -9.71 -9.53
N ASP A 2 16.66 -9.84 -9.31
CA ASP A 2 15.66 -9.59 -10.34
C ASP A 2 15.28 -8.10 -10.31
N THR A 3 15.93 -7.31 -11.16
CA THR A 3 15.91 -5.84 -11.12
C THR A 3 14.49 -5.28 -11.24
N ILE A 4 13.61 -5.93 -12.00
CA ILE A 4 12.22 -5.47 -12.17
C ILE A 4 11.39 -5.65 -10.90
N LEU A 5 11.60 -6.75 -10.17
CA LEU A 5 10.89 -6.97 -8.91
C LEU A 5 11.35 -5.95 -7.87
N ASP A 6 12.66 -5.70 -7.78
CA ASP A 6 13.19 -4.73 -6.83
C ASP A 6 12.74 -3.29 -7.15
N GLU A 7 12.66 -2.92 -8.43
CA GLU A 7 12.06 -1.66 -8.88
C GLU A 7 10.58 -1.54 -8.50
N ARG A 8 9.76 -2.57 -8.77
CA ARG A 8 8.33 -2.57 -8.42
C ARG A 8 8.12 -2.52 -6.92
N LYS A 9 8.92 -3.22 -6.12
CA LYS A 9 8.90 -3.13 -4.64
C LYS A 9 9.18 -1.71 -4.18
N ALA A 10 10.19 -1.04 -4.76
CA ALA A 10 10.52 0.33 -4.41
C ALA A 10 9.37 1.29 -4.74
N ILE A 11 8.72 1.12 -5.89
CA ILE A 11 7.54 1.91 -6.27
C ILE A 11 6.38 1.70 -5.29
N ILE A 12 6.05 0.43 -4.97
CA ILE A 12 4.97 0.11 -4.03
C ILE A 12 5.24 0.74 -2.65
N LYS A 13 6.47 0.57 -2.12
CA LYS A 13 6.85 1.15 -0.83
C LYS A 13 6.76 2.68 -0.85
N ALA A 14 7.14 3.34 -1.93
CA ALA A 14 7.03 4.78 -2.08
C ALA A 14 5.56 5.25 -2.04
N ILE A 15 4.67 4.58 -2.78
CA ILE A 15 3.22 4.88 -2.76
C ILE A 15 2.65 4.73 -1.34
N LEU A 16 2.98 3.64 -0.64
CA LEU A 16 2.51 3.45 0.73
C LEU A 16 3.06 4.50 1.71
N GLN A 17 4.30 4.96 1.51
CA GLN A 17 4.90 6.03 2.30
C GLN A 17 4.20 7.37 2.07
N GLU A 18 3.91 7.71 0.81
CA GLU A 18 3.19 8.93 0.44
C GLU A 18 1.73 8.92 0.94
N ALA A 19 1.11 7.74 1.01
CA ALA A 19 -0.25 7.57 1.52
C ALA A 19 -0.39 7.70 3.05
N ARG A 20 0.73 7.78 3.79
CA ARG A 20 0.68 7.97 5.25
C ARG A 20 0.18 9.37 5.58
N TYR A 21 -0.83 9.44 6.45
CA TYR A 21 -1.42 10.69 6.91
C TYR A 21 -1.33 10.87 8.43
N PHE A 22 -1.19 9.78 9.20
CA PHE A 22 -1.12 9.82 10.66
C PHE A 22 0.26 9.47 11.23
N PRO A 23 0.62 10.07 12.38
CA PRO A 23 -0.19 10.99 13.20
C PRO A 23 -0.30 12.41 12.58
N ASN A 24 -1.33 13.16 12.96
CA ASN A 24 -1.48 14.57 12.62
C ASN A 24 -2.04 15.37 13.81
N SER A 25 -2.25 16.69 13.62
CA SER A 25 -2.70 17.57 14.71
C SER A 25 -4.13 17.31 15.20
N TYR A 26 -4.97 16.63 14.41
CA TYR A 26 -6.37 16.34 14.74
C TYR A 26 -6.54 15.01 15.47
N CYS A 27 -5.80 13.97 15.05
CA CYS A 27 -5.78 12.67 15.73
C CYS A 27 -4.33 12.27 16.04
N PRO A 28 -3.75 12.76 17.13
CA PRO A 28 -2.35 12.49 17.47
C PRO A 28 -2.11 11.05 17.95
N HIS A 29 -3.17 10.29 18.24
CA HIS A 29 -3.08 8.93 18.77
C HIS A 29 -3.40 7.84 17.73
N LEU A 30 -3.58 8.23 16.48
CA LEU A 30 -3.62 7.33 15.33
C LEU A 30 -2.26 7.25 14.65
N PHE A 31 -1.95 6.09 14.08
CA PHE A 31 -0.69 5.82 13.41
C PHE A 31 -0.95 5.03 12.13
N ASP A 32 -0.28 5.44 11.05
CA ASP A 32 -0.20 4.62 9.84
C ASP A 32 1.10 3.81 9.89
N ILE A 33 1.00 2.48 9.85
CA ILE A 33 2.14 1.55 9.91
C ILE A 33 2.21 0.77 8.60
N ILE A 34 3.41 0.73 8.01
CA ILE A 34 3.70 -0.12 6.86
C ILE A 34 4.27 -1.44 7.38
N THR A 35 3.64 -2.55 7.01
CA THR A 35 4.15 -3.90 7.23
C THR A 35 4.48 -4.51 5.89
N SER A 36 5.70 -5.00 5.73
CA SER A 36 6.10 -5.71 4.51
C SER A 36 6.71 -7.06 4.84
N ASP A 37 6.24 -8.10 4.16
CA ASP A 37 6.87 -9.42 4.17
C ASP A 37 7.80 -9.53 2.96
N GLU A 38 9.09 -9.65 3.20
CA GLU A 38 10.07 -9.77 2.11
C GLU A 38 10.07 -11.15 1.44
N GLN A 39 9.57 -12.19 2.10
CA GLN A 39 9.46 -13.53 1.51
C GLN A 39 8.24 -13.63 0.62
N GLU A 40 7.06 -13.30 1.16
CA GLU A 40 5.77 -13.43 0.48
C GLU A 40 5.39 -12.18 -0.33
N GLN A 41 6.22 -11.14 -0.33
CA GLN A 41 6.05 -9.92 -1.14
C GLN A 41 4.72 -9.20 -0.89
N HIS A 42 4.24 -9.24 0.35
CA HIS A 42 3.06 -8.49 0.79
C HIS A 42 3.47 -7.14 1.35
N PHE A 43 2.71 -6.10 1.00
CA PHE A 43 2.88 -4.73 1.45
C PHE A 43 1.54 -4.21 1.96
N ILE A 44 1.47 -3.93 3.26
CA ILE A 44 0.23 -3.56 3.94
C ILE A 44 0.43 -2.21 4.60
N LEU A 45 -0.52 -1.29 4.39
CA LEU A 45 -0.63 -0.04 5.15
C LEU A 45 -1.81 -0.18 6.11
N THR A 46 -1.53 -0.18 7.41
CA THR A 46 -2.53 -0.29 8.46
C THR A 46 -2.60 1.01 9.24
N ARG A 47 -3.81 1.56 9.38
CA ARG A 47 -4.10 2.59 10.37
C ARG A 47 -4.52 1.95 11.67
N LEU A 48 -3.90 2.33 12.77
CA LEU A 48 -4.29 1.85 14.08
C LEU A 48 -4.06 2.88 15.18
N GLY A 49 -4.83 2.75 16.25
CA GLY A 49 -4.67 3.56 17.44
C GLY A 49 -5.95 3.70 18.25
N TRP A 50 -5.91 4.59 19.22
CA TRP A 50 -7.05 4.92 20.06
C TRP A 50 -7.22 6.43 20.08
N GLU A 51 -8.30 6.92 19.51
CA GLU A 51 -8.59 8.35 19.44
C GLU A 51 -9.97 8.63 20.02
N ASN A 52 -10.06 9.58 20.96
CA ASN A 52 -11.32 9.95 21.63
C ASN A 52 -12.12 8.75 22.19
N GLY A 53 -11.44 7.71 22.68
CA GLY A 53 -12.07 6.51 23.23
C GLY A 53 -12.57 5.50 22.19
N VAL A 54 -12.32 5.75 20.90
CA VAL A 54 -12.63 4.83 19.80
C VAL A 54 -11.35 4.15 19.33
N HIS A 55 -11.40 2.82 19.19
CA HIS A 55 -10.32 2.05 18.60
C HIS A 55 -10.43 2.09 17.08
N GLU A 56 -9.33 2.47 16.44
CA GLU A 56 -9.16 2.38 15.00
C GLU A 56 -8.24 1.21 14.68
N TYR A 57 -8.66 0.35 13.74
CA TYR A 57 -7.83 -0.69 13.14
C TYR A 57 -8.33 -0.99 11.73
N SER A 58 -7.67 -0.42 10.74
CA SER A 58 -8.08 -0.50 9.34
C SER A 58 -6.90 -0.77 8.43
N VAL A 59 -7.03 -1.77 7.55
CA VAL A 59 -6.12 -1.96 6.41
C VAL A 59 -6.54 -0.97 5.33
N LEU A 60 -5.67 0.02 5.08
CA LEU A 60 -5.87 1.04 4.04
C LEU A 60 -5.43 0.53 2.67
N PHE A 61 -4.31 -0.19 2.63
CA PHE A 61 -3.82 -0.87 1.45
C PHE A 61 -3.38 -2.29 1.80
N HIS A 62 -3.67 -3.22 0.90
CA HIS A 62 -3.02 -4.54 0.86
C HIS A 62 -2.61 -4.84 -0.57
N ILE A 63 -1.30 -4.87 -0.80
CA ILE A 63 -0.71 -5.10 -2.12
C ILE A 63 0.17 -6.34 -2.04
N GLU A 64 0.18 -7.14 -3.10
CA GLU A 64 1.07 -8.28 -3.27
C GLU A 64 1.81 -8.15 -4.61
N LEU A 65 3.14 -8.32 -4.59
CA LEU A 65 3.95 -8.42 -5.80
C LEU A 65 4.22 -9.90 -6.11
N LYS A 66 3.56 -10.42 -7.13
CA LYS A 66 3.79 -11.79 -7.60
C LYS A 66 5.20 -11.94 -8.19
N LEU A 67 5.73 -13.17 -8.16
CA LEU A 67 7.05 -13.50 -8.73
C LEU A 67 7.14 -13.27 -10.25
N ASP A 68 6.01 -13.29 -10.97
CA ASP A 68 5.95 -12.93 -12.39
C ASP A 68 5.93 -11.40 -12.63
N GLY A 69 6.03 -10.62 -11.55
CA GLY A 69 5.99 -9.17 -11.51
C GLY A 69 4.58 -8.59 -11.37
N THR A 70 3.51 -9.37 -11.53
CA THR A 70 2.15 -8.84 -11.45
C THR A 70 1.86 -8.28 -10.07
N ILE A 71 1.28 -7.08 -10.02
CA ILE A 71 0.88 -6.41 -8.78
C ILE A 71 -0.60 -6.66 -8.55
N TRP A 72 -0.92 -7.29 -7.43
CA TRP A 72 -2.28 -7.52 -6.98
C TRP A 72 -2.62 -6.49 -5.91
N VAL A 73 -3.66 -5.70 -6.13
CA VAL A 73 -4.22 -4.76 -5.15
C VAL A 73 -5.43 -5.44 -4.54
N HIS A 74 -5.23 -6.03 -3.36
CA HIS A 74 -6.26 -6.75 -2.60
C HIS A 74 -7.22 -5.78 -1.90
N GLU A 75 -6.74 -4.61 -1.50
CA GLU A 75 -7.52 -3.59 -0.80
C GLU A 75 -6.98 -2.19 -1.08
N ASN A 76 -7.88 -1.23 -1.27
CA ASN A 76 -7.60 0.20 -1.33
C ASN A 76 -8.79 0.97 -0.71
N LYS A 77 -8.69 1.28 0.59
CA LYS A 77 -9.69 2.07 1.33
C LYS A 77 -9.35 3.56 1.36
N THR A 78 -8.73 4.06 0.30
CA THR A 78 -8.28 5.45 0.20
C THR A 78 -8.77 6.07 -1.11
N ASP A 79 -8.70 7.40 -1.21
CA ASP A 79 -8.99 8.12 -2.45
C ASP A 79 -7.80 8.14 -3.43
N VAL A 80 -6.73 7.40 -3.14
CA VAL A 80 -5.53 7.35 -3.97
C VAL A 80 -5.81 6.46 -5.21
N PRO A 81 -5.69 6.99 -6.43
CA PRO A 81 -5.85 6.21 -7.67
C PRO A 81 -4.60 5.36 -7.93
N ILE A 82 -4.42 4.29 -7.16
CA ILE A 82 -3.17 3.53 -7.13
C ILE A 82 -2.76 2.97 -8.48
N GLU A 83 -3.70 2.50 -9.30
CA GLU A 83 -3.42 1.97 -10.63
C GLU A 83 -2.82 3.04 -11.54
N GLN A 84 -3.33 4.28 -11.46
CA GLN A 84 -2.78 5.40 -12.20
C GLN A 84 -1.35 5.71 -11.76
N TYR A 85 -1.08 5.77 -10.45
CA TYR A 85 0.27 6.02 -9.95
C TYR A 85 1.25 4.93 -10.38
N LEU A 86 0.85 3.66 -10.33
CA LEU A 86 1.68 2.55 -10.79
C LEU A 86 2.00 2.69 -12.29
N MET A 87 1.00 3.05 -13.12
CA MET A 87 1.20 3.30 -14.55
C MET A 87 2.11 4.50 -14.84
N GLU A 88 1.95 5.60 -14.11
CA GLU A 88 2.82 6.78 -14.24
C GLU A 88 4.28 6.49 -13.88
N LYS A 89 4.53 5.49 -13.02
CA LYS A 89 5.87 4.98 -12.70
C LYS A 89 6.38 3.91 -13.68
N GLY A 90 5.66 3.67 -14.78
CA GLY A 90 6.09 2.80 -15.88
C GLY A 90 5.65 1.34 -15.74
N ILE A 91 4.77 1.00 -14.80
CA ILE A 91 4.22 -0.35 -14.70
C ILE A 91 3.08 -0.51 -15.72
N PRO A 92 3.16 -1.48 -16.65
CA PRO A 92 2.12 -1.67 -17.65
C PRO A 92 0.80 -2.07 -16.99
N TYR A 93 -0.32 -1.56 -17.52
CA TYR A 93 -1.67 -1.82 -17.00
C TYR A 93 -1.97 -3.32 -16.88
N GLU A 94 -1.48 -4.13 -17.83
CA GLU A 94 -1.69 -5.57 -17.86
C GLU A 94 -1.08 -6.29 -16.65
N ALA A 95 -0.04 -5.70 -16.06
CA ALA A 95 0.63 -6.21 -14.86
C ALA A 95 -0.02 -5.74 -13.55
N ILE A 96 -1.15 -5.03 -13.61
CA ILE A 96 -1.90 -4.56 -12.43
C ILE A 96 -3.22 -5.33 -12.38
N LYS A 97 -3.53 -5.94 -11.22
CA LYS A 97 -4.78 -6.64 -10.94
C LYS A 97 -5.38 -6.04 -9.68
N ALA A 98 -6.37 -5.18 -9.85
CA ALA A 98 -7.16 -4.65 -8.74
C ALA A 98 -8.44 -5.46 -8.59
N ALA A 99 -8.79 -5.80 -7.35
CA ALA A 99 -10.13 -6.32 -7.07
C ALA A 99 -11.13 -5.16 -7.26
N MET A 100 -12.06 -5.29 -8.22
CA MET A 100 -13.26 -4.45 -8.24
C MET A 100 -14.18 -4.93 -7.12
N PHE A 101 -14.43 -4.09 -6.11
CA PHE A 101 -15.49 -4.29 -5.13
C PHE A 101 -16.64 -3.32 -5.39
#